data_AF-A0A1F9NW52-F1
#
_entry.id   AF-A0A1F9NW52-F1
#
_cell.length_a   1.000
_cell.length_b   1.000
_cell.length_c   1.000
_cell.angle_alpha   90.00
_cell.angle_beta   90.00
_cell.angle_gamma   90.00
#
_symmetry.space_group_name_H-M   'P 1'
#
loop_
_entity.id
_entity.type
_entity.pdbx_description
1 polymer ?
#
loop_
_entity_poly.entity_id
_entity_poly.type
_entity_poly.pdbx_seq_one_letter_code
_entity_poly.pdbx_strand_id
1 'polypeptide(L)'
;MTETKQIIPKECKFEESRRISPEPEEGLAELEAVKEARRCLGNHFCQSCDLCRITCPELCITRNPANGRIEIDLEFCKGCGVCAFICPRKAIRMEREE
;
A
#
# COMPACT_ATOMS: atom_id res chain seq x y z
N MET A 1 -28.98 -10.21 -6.21
CA MET A 1 -28.77 -9.08 -7.13
C MET A 1 -27.75 -8.15 -6.46
N THR A 2 -26.54 -8.65 -6.15
CA THR A 2 -25.33 -8.66 -7.01
C THR A 2 -24.96 -7.26 -7.49
N GLU A 3 -24.32 -6.50 -6.60
CA GLU A 3 -23.50 -5.34 -6.95
C GLU A 3 -22.35 -5.30 -5.90
N THR A 4 -21.54 -6.36 -5.85
CA THR A 4 -20.31 -6.32 -5.04
C THR A 4 -19.36 -5.33 -5.71
N LYS A 5 -18.63 -4.54 -4.93
CA LYS A 5 -17.74 -3.52 -5.47
C LYS A 5 -16.32 -3.95 -5.27
N GLN A 6 -15.68 -4.48 -6.30
CA GLN A 6 -14.33 -5.02 -6.21
C GLN A 6 -13.26 -3.93 -6.15
N ILE A 7 -12.27 -4.13 -5.28
CA ILE A 7 -11.13 -3.25 -5.10
C ILE A 7 -9.91 -3.87 -5.76
N ILE A 8 -9.34 -3.18 -6.75
CA ILE A 8 -8.15 -3.65 -7.45
C ILE A 8 -6.91 -2.91 -6.90
N PRO A 9 -5.95 -3.61 -6.27
CA PRO A 9 -4.69 -3.00 -5.85
C PRO A 9 -3.80 -2.68 -7.06
N LYS A 10 -3.28 -1.46 -7.15
CA LYS A 10 -2.31 -1.09 -8.20
C LYS A 10 -0.98 -1.82 -7.99
N GLU A 11 -0.50 -2.51 -9.03
CA GLU A 11 0.79 -3.20 -8.99
C GLU A 11 1.98 -2.24 -8.88
N CYS A 12 2.89 -2.55 -7.98
CA CYS A 12 4.22 -1.93 -7.87
C CYS A 12 5.27 -2.98 -8.28
N LYS A 13 6.37 -2.62 -8.93
CA LYS A 13 7.49 -3.56 -9.20
C LYS A 13 8.74 -3.00 -8.52
N PHE A 14 9.28 -3.69 -7.50
CA PHE A 14 10.59 -3.36 -6.92
C PHE A 14 11.15 -4.51 -6.04
N GLU A 15 12.40 -4.91 -6.29
CA GLU A 15 13.14 -5.99 -5.62
C GLU A 15 13.92 -5.53 -4.38
N GLU A 16 14.37 -6.52 -3.61
CA GLU A 16 14.51 -6.52 -2.15
C GLU A 16 15.66 -5.72 -1.53
N SER A 17 15.38 -5.31 -0.28
CA SER A 17 16.19 -4.50 0.61
C SER A 17 17.05 -5.34 1.57
N ARG A 18 18.32 -4.95 1.76
CA ARG A 18 19.07 -5.22 3.01
C ARG A 18 19.39 -3.90 3.71
N ARG A 19 19.04 -3.86 4.99
CA ARG A 19 19.38 -2.86 6.02
C ARG A 19 20.43 -3.52 6.93
N ILE A 20 21.45 -2.94 7.56
CA ILE A 20 21.94 -1.57 7.83
C ILE A 20 23.48 -1.69 7.90
N SER A 21 24.20 -0.64 7.53
CA SER A 21 25.57 -0.41 8.03
C SER A 21 25.76 1.12 8.23
N PRO A 22 26.72 1.53 9.08
CA PRO A 22 26.58 2.51 10.15
C PRO A 22 26.53 3.97 9.66
N GLU A 23 26.09 4.86 10.54
CA GLU A 23 25.94 6.31 10.31
C GLU A 23 27.18 6.94 9.66
N PRO A 24 27.08 7.65 8.51
CA PRO A 24 28.22 8.36 7.92
C PRO A 24 28.26 9.85 8.33
N GLU A 25 29.47 10.36 8.57
CA GLU A 25 29.78 11.70 9.14
C GLU A 25 29.60 12.90 8.20
N GLU A 26 29.24 12.71 6.93
CA GLU A 26 28.92 13.83 6.04
C GLU A 26 27.64 13.49 5.25
N GLY A 27 26.76 14.48 5.11
CA GLY A 27 25.47 14.30 4.45
C GLY A 27 25.60 13.73 3.03
N LEU A 28 24.55 13.05 2.57
CA LEU A 28 24.53 12.40 1.26
C LEU A 28 24.88 13.38 0.14
N ALA A 29 25.72 12.94 -0.81
CA ALA A 29 25.99 13.69 -2.03
C ALA A 29 24.67 13.97 -2.78
N GLU A 30 24.58 15.05 -3.57
CA GLU A 30 23.32 15.50 -4.20
C GLU A 30 22.56 14.37 -4.92
N LEU A 31 23.26 13.52 -5.68
CA LEU A 31 22.68 12.37 -6.36
C LEU A 31 22.13 11.30 -5.40
N GLU A 32 22.80 11.09 -4.26
CA GLU A 32 22.40 10.14 -3.22
C GLU A 32 21.27 10.69 -2.35
N ALA A 33 21.29 11.99 -2.04
CA ALA A 33 20.20 12.69 -1.36
C ALA A 33 18.92 12.64 -2.20
N VAL A 34 19.02 12.84 -3.52
CA VAL A 34 17.89 12.68 -4.46
C VAL A 34 17.41 11.23 -4.51
N LYS A 35 18.31 10.26 -4.47
CA LYS A 35 17.97 8.83 -4.45
C LYS A 35 17.28 8.41 -3.14
N GLU A 36 17.73 8.91 -2.00
CA GLU A 36 17.12 8.66 -0.69
C GLU A 36 15.79 9.42 -0.55
N ALA A 37 15.71 10.67 -1.03
CA ALA A 37 14.47 11.42 -1.07
C ALA A 37 13.38 10.74 -1.92
N ARG A 38 13.77 10.05 -3.01
CA ARG A 38 12.84 9.22 -3.81
C ARG A 38 12.23 8.07 -3.01
N ARG A 39 12.97 7.51 -2.04
CA ARG A 39 12.48 6.48 -1.12
C ARG A 39 11.35 6.97 -0.22
N CYS A 40 11.39 8.24 0.19
CA CYS A 40 10.36 8.88 1.01
C CYS A 40 9.22 9.52 0.21
N LEU A 41 9.43 9.92 -1.06
CA LEU A 41 8.46 10.74 -1.80
C LEU A 41 7.95 10.18 -3.14
N GLY A 42 8.42 9.05 -3.67
CA GLY A 42 7.91 8.63 -4.98
C GLY A 42 8.16 7.18 -5.32
N ASN A 43 7.16 6.33 -5.11
CA ASN A 43 6.57 5.49 -6.18
C ASN A 43 5.45 4.55 -5.68
N HIS A 44 5.22 4.44 -4.38
CA HIS A 44 4.19 3.53 -3.87
C HIS A 44 2.89 4.30 -3.62
N PHE A 45 1.88 4.08 -4.48
CA PHE A 45 0.51 4.54 -4.26
C PHE A 45 0.01 4.08 -2.88
N CYS A 46 0.41 2.90 -2.42
CA CYS A 46 -0.12 2.29 -1.21
C CYS A 46 0.67 2.54 0.09
N GLN A 47 1.98 2.75 0.19
CA GLN A 47 2.74 2.81 1.48
C GLN A 47 2.58 1.65 2.49
N SER A 48 1.60 0.75 2.34
CA SER A 48 1.26 -0.32 3.26
C SER A 48 1.27 0.12 4.73
N CYS A 49 0.45 1.12 5.08
CA CYS A 49 0.36 1.66 6.44
C CYS A 49 -0.60 0.91 7.38
N ASP A 50 -1.22 -0.19 6.93
CA ASP A 50 -2.25 -0.98 7.62
C ASP A 50 -3.55 -0.25 8.00
N LEU A 51 -3.71 1.05 7.71
CA LEU A 51 -4.91 1.79 8.08
C LEU A 51 -6.20 1.18 7.47
N CYS A 52 -6.13 0.79 6.19
CA CYS A 52 -7.22 0.09 5.52
C CYS A 52 -7.51 -1.30 6.14
N ARG A 53 -6.47 -1.99 6.62
CA ARG A 53 -6.57 -3.30 7.26
C ARG A 53 -7.24 -3.23 8.62
N ILE A 54 -6.77 -2.33 9.47
CA ILE A 54 -7.25 -2.17 10.86
C ILE A 54 -8.70 -1.66 10.86
N THR A 55 -9.09 -0.83 9.90
CA THR A 55 -10.46 -0.31 9.82
C THR A 55 -11.45 -1.26 9.15
N CYS A 56 -11.00 -2.37 8.56
CA CYS A 56 -11.88 -3.25 7.79
C CYS A 56 -12.82 -4.01 8.74
N PRO A 57 -14.15 -3.80 8.67
CA PRO A 57 -15.09 -4.48 9.55
C PRO A 57 -15.17 -5.99 9.29
N GLU A 58 -14.97 -6.40 8.04
CA GLU A 58 -14.99 -7.79 7.60
C GLU A 58 -13.64 -8.50 7.76
N LEU A 59 -12.59 -7.77 8.19
CA LEU A 59 -11.22 -8.28 8.33
C LEU A 59 -10.67 -8.97 7.06
N CYS A 60 -11.17 -8.62 5.88
CA CYS A 60 -10.79 -9.23 4.60
C CYS A 60 -9.54 -8.61 3.97
N ILE A 61 -8.78 -7.80 4.72
CA ILE A 61 -7.58 -7.12 4.23
C ILE A 61 -6.38 -7.63 5.00
N THR A 62 -5.39 -8.18 4.31
CA THR A 62 -4.20 -8.78 4.90
C THR A 62 -2.93 -8.11 4.38
N ARG A 63 -1.82 -8.40 5.06
CA ARG A 63 -0.49 -8.01 4.61
C ARG A 63 0.23 -9.25 4.11
N ASN A 64 0.63 -9.25 2.85
CA ASN A 64 1.42 -10.32 2.27
C ASN A 64 2.77 -10.43 3.01
N PRO A 65 3.12 -11.59 3.57
CA PRO A 65 4.35 -11.76 4.35
C PRO A 65 5.63 -11.72 3.49
N ALA A 66 5.55 -12.03 2.19
CA ALA A 66 6.70 -12.07 1.29
C ALA A 66 7.11 -10.67 0.79
N ASN A 67 6.13 -9.80 0.47
CA ASN A 67 6.41 -8.49 -0.15
C ASN A 67 5.87 -7.29 0.64
N GLY A 68 5.20 -7.52 1.77
CA GLY A 68 4.69 -6.48 2.66
C GLY A 68 3.51 -5.66 2.11
N ARG A 69 2.88 -6.08 1.01
CA ARG A 69 1.77 -5.37 0.38
C ARG A 69 0.45 -5.66 1.06
N ILE A 70 -0.46 -4.70 0.94
CA ILE A 70 -1.85 -4.89 1.30
C ILE A 70 -2.53 -5.71 0.21
N GLU A 71 -3.13 -6.82 0.61
CA GLU A 71 -3.98 -7.67 -0.21
C GLU A 71 -5.40 -7.62 0.33
N ILE A 72 -6.38 -7.65 -0.56
CA ILE A 72 -7.79 -7.58 -0.22
C ILE A 72 -8.42 -8.83 -0.77
N ASP A 73 -8.98 -9.64 0.13
CA ASP A 73 -9.79 -10.78 -0.23
C ASP A 73 -11.17 -10.31 -0.67
N LEU A 74 -11.41 -10.45 -1.98
CA LEU A 74 -12.60 -9.95 -2.63
C LEU A 74 -13.79 -10.91 -2.52
N GLU A 75 -13.56 -12.18 -2.16
CA GLU A 75 -14.64 -13.15 -1.93
C GLU A 75 -15.41 -12.82 -0.64
N PHE A 76 -14.68 -12.34 0.38
CA PHE A 76 -15.27 -11.92 1.66
C PHE A 76 -15.61 -10.43 1.71
N CYS A 77 -15.09 -9.62 0.77
CA CYS A 77 -15.34 -8.18 0.75
C CYS A 77 -16.83 -7.86 0.48
N LYS A 78 -17.48 -7.14 1.40
CA LYS A 78 -18.85 -6.64 1.21
C LYS A 78 -18.95 -5.28 0.50
N GLY A 79 -17.82 -4.68 0.14
CA GLY A 79 -17.81 -3.41 -0.60
C GLY A 79 -18.24 -2.18 0.21
N CYS A 80 -18.08 -2.16 1.54
CA CYS A 80 -18.51 -1.05 2.41
C CYS A 80 -17.79 0.28 2.15
N GLY A 81 -16.62 0.26 1.50
CA GLY A 81 -15.89 1.47 1.07
C GLY A 81 -15.10 2.22 2.14
N VAL A 82 -15.12 1.76 3.40
CA VAL A 82 -14.40 2.40 4.52
C VAL A 82 -12.89 2.50 4.25
N CYS A 83 -12.30 1.44 3.69
CA CYS A 83 -10.89 1.38 3.32
C CYS A 83 -10.52 2.42 2.24
N ALA A 84 -11.41 2.69 1.30
CA ALA A 84 -11.22 3.72 0.26
C ALA A 84 -11.29 5.13 0.85
N PHE A 85 -12.26 5.35 1.74
CA PHE A 85 -12.48 6.64 2.40
C PHE A 85 -11.32 7.04 3.30
N ILE A 86 -10.81 6.10 4.12
CA ILE A 86 -9.78 6.41 5.10
C ILE A 86 -8.38 6.56 4.48
N CYS A 87 -8.15 6.04 3.28
CA CYS A 87 -6.82 5.99 2.69
C CYS A 87 -6.33 7.39 2.31
N PRO A 88 -5.31 7.96 3.00
CA PRO A 88 -4.86 9.33 2.73
C PRO A 88 -4.19 9.45 1.35
N ARG A 89 -3.65 8.35 0.83
CA ARG A 89 -3.02 8.26 -0.49
C ARG A 89 -4.00 7.93 -1.61
N LYS A 90 -5.27 7.68 -1.30
CA LYS A 90 -6.29 7.22 -2.27
C LYS A 90 -5.82 6.01 -3.10
N ALA A 91 -5.17 5.07 -2.43
CA ALA A 91 -4.60 3.86 -3.06
C ALA A 91 -5.67 2.83 -3.47
N ILE A 92 -6.89 2.99 -2.97
CA ILE A 92 -8.02 2.09 -3.13
C ILE A 92 -9.12 2.83 -3.89
N ARG A 93 -9.69 2.19 -4.92
CA ARG A 93 -10.85 2.69 -5.67
C ARG A 93 -11.99 1.68 -5.55
N MET A 94 -13.22 2.17 -5.38
CA MET A 94 -14.44 1.37 -5.42
C MET A 94 -15.01 1.37 -6.83
N GLU A 95 -15.22 0.21 -7.43
CA GLU A 95 -15.88 0.04 -8.74
C GLU A 95 -17.08 -0.89 -8.57
N ARG A 96 -18.10 -0.77 -9.43
CA ARG A 96 -19.31 -1.63 -9.38
C ARG A 96 -19.03 -2.92 -10.14
N GLU A 97 -19.25 -4.08 -9.54
CA GLU A 97 -19.34 -5.32 -10.32
C GLU A 97 -20.63 -5.25 -11.15
N GLU A 98 -20.48 -5.55 -12.45
CA GLU A 98 -21.57 -5.69 -13.41
C GLU A 98 -22.13 -7.12 -13.39
#